data_AF-A0A0P4WHH5-F1
#
_entry.id   AF-A0A0P4WHH5-F1
#
_cell.length_a   1.000
_cell.length_b   1.000
_cell.length_c   1.000
_cell.angle_alpha   90.00
_cell.angle_beta   90.00
_cell.angle_gamma   90.00
#
_symmetry.space_group_name_H-M   'P 1'
#
loop_
_entity.id
_entity.type
_entity.pdbx_description
1 polymer ?
#
loop_
_entity_poly.entity_id
_entity_poly.type
_entity_poly.pdbx_seq_one_letter_code
_entity_poly.pdbx_strand_id
1 'polypeptide(L)'
;MAPREVRVSWRPPPPDQTHGTILGYYLGYAPVIRKVGAGSPPQYNFTTVESSESGRGGVESEGIWTVSLDDLEPHTDYQVVVQAFNTEGAGPLSPPAAVTTREDGEWRLHAPPVMSVATLELGLG
;
A
#
# COMPACT_ATOMS: atom_id res chain seq x y z
N MET A 1 7.94 -7.09 11.13
CA MET A 1 7.47 -5.72 10.87
C MET A 1 7.58 -4.95 12.17
N ALA A 2 8.22 -3.79 12.12
CA ALA A 2 8.33 -2.85 13.22
C ALA A 2 6.94 -2.25 13.56
N PRO A 3 6.75 -1.64 14.75
CA PRO A 3 5.48 -1.04 15.15
C PRO A 3 5.00 0.08 14.22
N ARG A 4 5.92 0.67 13.47
CA ARG A 4 5.70 1.77 12.50
C ARG A 4 5.69 1.30 11.04
N GLU A 5 5.40 0.02 10.81
CA GLU A 5 5.54 -0.62 9.49
C GLU A 5 4.34 -1.51 9.15
N VAL A 6 3.92 -1.50 7.88
CA VAL A 6 2.93 -2.44 7.32
C VAL A 6 3.40 -3.04 6.02
N ARG A 7 2.93 -4.26 5.71
CA ARG A 7 3.22 -4.93 4.44
C ARG A 7 2.05 -4.75 3.50
N VAL A 8 2.32 -4.21 2.32
CA VAL A 8 1.33 -4.07 1.27
C VAL A 8 1.71 -5.03 0.16
N SER A 9 0.73 -5.81 -0.30
CA SER A 9 0.89 -6.74 -1.40
C SER A 9 -0.17 -6.49 -2.46
N TRP A 10 0.18 -6.62 -3.73
CA TRP A 10 -0.77 -6.42 -4.83
C TRP A 10 -0.40 -7.25 -6.03
N ARG A 11 -1.37 -7.42 -6.93
CA ARG A 11 -1.13 -8.01 -8.24
C ARG A 11 -1.07 -6.91 -9.30
N PRO A 12 -0.21 -7.05 -10.31
CA PRO A 12 -0.25 -6.17 -11.46
C PRO A 12 -1.61 -6.30 -12.16
N PRO A 13 -2.11 -5.23 -12.81
CA PRO A 13 -3.25 -5.35 -13.71
C PRO A 13 -2.93 -6.34 -14.84
N PRO A 14 -3.92 -7.09 -15.35
CA PRO A 14 -3.75 -8.00 -16.48
C PRO A 14 -3.10 -7.32 -17.70
N PRO A 15 -2.26 -8.04 -18.48
CA PRO A 15 -1.56 -7.45 -19.62
C PRO A 15 -2.49 -6.87 -20.70
N ASP A 16 -3.68 -7.44 -20.87
CA ASP A 16 -4.73 -6.96 -21.78
C ASP A 16 -5.35 -5.63 -21.35
N GLN A 17 -5.04 -5.17 -20.13
CA GLN A 17 -5.55 -3.96 -19.50
C GLN A 17 -4.46 -2.91 -19.30
N THR A 18 -3.22 -3.25 -19.68
CA THR A 18 -2.07 -2.35 -19.62
C THR A 18 -1.75 -1.81 -21.00
N HIS A 19 -1.69 -0.49 -21.13
CA HIS A 19 -1.14 0.14 -22.34
C HIS A 19 0.39 0.23 -22.24
N GLY A 20 1.08 -0.89 -22.46
CA GLY A 20 2.55 -0.96 -22.42
C GLY A 20 3.12 -1.44 -21.08
N THR A 21 4.45 -1.39 -20.94
CA THR A 21 5.18 -1.96 -19.80
C THR A 21 4.99 -1.13 -18.52
N ILE A 22 4.66 -1.80 -17.42
CA ILE A 22 4.60 -1.17 -16.08
C ILE A 22 6.02 -0.81 -15.62
N LEU A 23 6.23 0.48 -15.34
CA LEU A 23 7.49 1.01 -14.82
C LEU A 23 7.54 1.00 -13.28
N GLY A 24 6.38 0.93 -12.64
CA GLY A 24 6.26 0.82 -11.19
C GLY A 24 4.87 1.11 -10.69
N TYR A 25 4.79 1.39 -9.39
CA TYR A 25 3.56 1.65 -8.67
C TYR A 25 3.71 2.86 -7.76
N TYR A 26 2.65 3.67 -7.67
CA TYR A 26 2.50 4.64 -6.60
C TYR A 26 1.65 4.03 -5.48
N LEU A 27 2.19 4.03 -4.27
CA LEU A 27 1.50 3.55 -3.07
C LEU A 27 1.04 4.75 -2.25
N GLY A 28 -0.26 4.95 -2.19
CA GLY A 28 -0.90 5.97 -1.37
C GLY A 28 -1.25 5.42 0.01
N TYR A 29 -0.97 6.15 1.08
CA TYR A 29 -1.41 5.82 2.43
C TYR A 29 -1.90 7.06 3.20
N ALA A 30 -2.94 6.90 4.02
CA ALA A 30 -3.51 7.96 4.83
C ALA A 30 -4.10 7.40 6.13
N PRO A 31 -3.93 8.08 7.29
CA PRO A 31 -4.59 7.65 8.52
C PRO A 31 -6.12 7.79 8.39
N VAL A 32 -6.85 6.83 8.94
CA VAL A 32 -8.31 6.82 8.96
C VAL A 32 -8.81 7.75 10.06
N ILE A 33 -9.03 9.01 9.70
CA ILE A 33 -9.59 10.00 10.62
C ILE A 33 -11.12 9.89 10.61
N ARG A 34 -11.70 9.30 11.66
CA ARG A 34 -13.16 9.28 11.87
C ARG A 34 -13.65 10.68 12.29
N LYS A 35 -13.76 11.62 11.36
CA LYS A 35 -14.42 12.90 11.63
C LYS A 35 -15.93 12.71 11.61
N VAL A 36 -16.57 12.99 12.74
CA VAL A 36 -18.04 13.08 12.82
C VAL A 36 -18.46 14.38 12.12
N GLY A 37 -18.89 14.25 10.87
CA GLY A 37 -19.32 15.36 10.02
C GLY A 37 -18.23 15.83 9.05
N ALA A 38 -18.61 15.87 7.76
CA ALA A 38 -17.86 16.37 6.59
C ALA A 38 -16.79 15.45 5.96
N GLY A 39 -17.26 14.42 5.25
CA GLY A 39 -17.17 14.22 3.79
C GLY A 39 -15.94 14.59 2.93
N SER A 40 -14.79 14.98 3.47
CA SER A 40 -13.59 15.19 2.63
C SER A 40 -12.93 13.84 2.26
N PRO A 41 -12.54 13.62 0.99
CA PRO A 41 -11.80 12.42 0.62
C PRO A 41 -10.47 12.33 1.38
N PRO A 42 -9.92 11.12 1.61
CA PRO A 42 -8.62 10.95 2.24
C PRO A 42 -7.53 11.67 1.45
N GLN A 43 -6.61 12.35 2.15
CA GLN A 43 -5.41 12.89 1.54
C GLN A 43 -4.28 11.88 1.69
N TYR A 44 -3.91 11.23 0.58
CA TYR A 44 -2.89 10.20 0.55
C TYR A 44 -1.48 10.79 0.42
N ASN A 45 -0.56 10.30 1.24
CA ASN A 45 0.87 10.41 0.98
C ASN A 45 1.28 9.30 0.02
N PHE A 46 2.06 9.62 -1.01
CA PHE A 46 2.51 8.65 -2.00
C PHE A 46 4.00 8.34 -1.87
N THR A 47 4.32 7.06 -2.01
CA THR A 47 5.69 6.58 -2.24
C THR A 47 5.76 5.80 -3.54
N THR A 48 6.92 5.82 -4.19
CA THR A 48 7.13 5.15 -5.48
C THR A 48 7.84 3.82 -5.27
N VAL A 49 7.29 2.77 -5.87
CA VAL A 49 7.89 1.43 -5.95
C VAL A 49 8.21 1.17 -7.42
N GLU A 50 9.49 1.23 -7.78
CA GLU A 50 9.92 0.99 -9.16
C GLU A 50 10.00 -0.51 -9.44
N SER A 51 9.71 -0.92 -10.68
CA SER A 51 9.81 -2.34 -11.06
C SER A 51 11.26 -2.82 -11.27
N SER A 52 12.23 -1.89 -11.35
CA SER A 52 13.65 -2.23 -11.45
C SER A 52 14.29 -2.54 -10.09
N GLU A 53 15.31 -3.41 -10.06
CA GLU A 53 16.11 -3.71 -8.86
C GLU A 53 16.78 -2.47 -8.21
N SER A 54 16.86 -1.35 -8.94
CA SER A 54 17.50 -0.10 -8.49
C SER A 54 16.60 0.84 -7.66
N GLY A 55 15.31 0.55 -7.51
CA GLY A 55 14.34 1.40 -6.79
C GLY A 55 14.03 0.95 -5.35
N ARG A 56 13.00 1.54 -4.72
CA ARG A 56 12.47 1.04 -3.43
C ARG A 56 12.01 -0.42 -3.64
N GLY A 57 12.74 -1.35 -3.03
CA GLY A 57 12.70 -2.80 -3.24
C GLY A 57 11.36 -3.47 -2.97
N GLY A 58 10.41 -3.29 -3.90
CA GLY A 58 9.31 -4.22 -4.07
C GLY A 58 9.87 -5.59 -4.45
N VAL A 59 9.44 -6.64 -3.77
CA VAL A 59 9.79 -8.01 -4.14
C VAL A 59 8.61 -8.59 -4.90
N GLU A 60 8.85 -9.03 -6.13
CA GLU A 60 7.90 -9.81 -6.91
C GLU A 60 8.14 -11.31 -6.68
N SER A 61 7.09 -12.02 -6.29
CA SER A 61 7.10 -13.48 -6.16
C SER A 61 5.77 -14.04 -6.61
N GLU A 62 5.78 -14.99 -7.55
CA GLU A 62 4.58 -15.62 -8.12
C GLU A 62 3.52 -14.60 -8.62
N GLY A 63 3.97 -13.49 -9.22
CA GLY A 63 3.10 -12.42 -9.73
C GLY A 63 2.48 -11.55 -8.62
N ILE A 64 2.99 -11.62 -7.40
CA ILE A 64 2.58 -10.78 -6.27
C ILE A 64 3.74 -9.84 -5.93
N TRP A 65 3.48 -8.55 -6.04
CA TRP A 65 4.38 -7.50 -5.59
C TRP A 65 4.16 -7.27 -4.09
N THR A 66 5.25 -7.08 -3.35
CA THR A 66 5.20 -6.82 -1.91
C THR A 66 6.20 -5.76 -1.52
N VAL A 67 5.77 -4.78 -0.72
CA VAL A 67 6.65 -3.76 -0.13
C VAL A 67 6.28 -3.49 1.32
N SER A 68 7.26 -3.03 2.08
CA SER A 68 7.07 -2.47 3.42
C SER A 68 6.86 -0.96 3.32
N LEU A 69 5.75 -0.47 3.89
CA LEU A 69 5.58 0.95 4.19
C LEU A 69 6.07 1.20 5.61
N ASP A 70 6.99 2.16 5.75
CA ASP A 70 7.65 2.59 6.98
C ASP A 70 7.20 4.00 7.41
N ASP A 71 7.73 4.48 8.54
CA ASP A 71 7.47 5.81 9.11
C ASP A 71 5.98 6.10 9.40
N LEU A 72 5.21 5.06 9.72
CA LEU A 72 3.80 5.17 10.10
C LEU A 72 3.65 5.41 11.62
N GLU A 73 2.52 5.99 12.01
CA GLU A 73 2.14 6.10 13.41
C GLU A 73 1.72 4.72 13.94
N PRO A 74 2.22 4.29 15.11
CA PRO A 74 1.84 3.02 15.72
C PRO A 74 0.40 3.07 16.24
N HIS A 75 -0.27 1.92 16.30
CA HIS A 75 -1.68 1.79 16.72
C HIS A 75 -2.65 2.72 15.96
N THR A 76 -2.43 2.86 14.65
CA THR A 76 -3.22 3.72 13.77
C THR A 76 -3.80 2.90 12.63
N ASP A 77 -5.10 3.08 12.39
CA ASP A 77 -5.76 2.58 11.19
C ASP A 77 -5.37 3.45 10.00
N TYR A 78 -4.88 2.84 8.93
CA TYR A 78 -4.55 3.46 7.66
C TYR A 78 -5.43 2.92 6.54
N GLN A 79 -5.70 3.77 5.56
CA GLN A 79 -6.14 3.35 4.22
C GLN A 79 -4.93 3.34 3.30
N VAL A 80 -4.79 2.27 2.52
CA VAL A 80 -3.76 2.12 1.49
C VAL A 80 -4.40 1.91 0.11
N VAL A 81 -3.80 2.51 -0.90
CA VAL A 81 -4.18 2.40 -2.32
C VAL A 81 -2.94 2.21 -3.17
N VAL A 82 -3.08 1.55 -4.32
CA VAL A 82 -2.00 1.35 -5.30
C VAL A 82 -2.49 1.82 -6.66
N GLN A 83 -1.62 2.42 -7.47
CA GLN A 83 -1.85 2.63 -8.90
C GLN A 83 -0.58 2.28 -9.68
N ALA A 84 -0.74 1.57 -10.79
CA ALA A 84 0.37 1.31 -11.71
C ALA A 84 0.68 2.55 -12.55
N PHE A 85 1.93 2.71 -12.98
CA PHE A 85 2.29 3.72 -13.96
C PHE A 85 3.21 3.16 -15.05
N ASN A 86 3.09 3.75 -16.24
CA ASN A 86 3.90 3.46 -17.43
C ASN A 86 4.39 4.77 -18.05
N THR A 87 4.86 4.73 -19.30
CA THR A 87 5.31 5.91 -20.05
C THR A 87 4.19 6.90 -20.37
N GLU A 88 2.94 6.43 -20.43
CA GLU A 88 1.75 7.25 -20.73
C GLU A 88 1.22 7.96 -19.49
N GLY A 89 1.53 7.44 -18.29
CA GLY A 89 1.17 8.06 -17.02
C GLY A 89 0.70 7.05 -15.97
N ALA A 90 -0.03 7.55 -14.98
CA ALA A 90 -0.63 6.73 -13.93
C ALA A 90 -2.01 6.19 -14.35
N GLY A 91 -2.26 4.91 -14.08
CA GLY A 91 -3.57 4.29 -14.17
C GLY A 91 -4.49 4.66 -12.99
N PRO A 92 -5.69 4.05 -12.92
CA PRO A 92 -6.63 4.29 -11.83
C PRO A 92 -6.08 3.78 -10.48
N LEU A 93 -6.57 4.39 -9.39
CA LEU A 93 -6.35 3.89 -8.04
C LEU A 93 -7.10 2.56 -7.83
N SER A 94 -6.48 1.65 -7.11
CA SER A 94 -7.17 0.50 -6.51
C SER A 94 -8.28 0.95 -5.56
N PRO A 95 -9.24 0.07 -5.24
CA PRO A 95 -10.06 0.25 -4.05
C PRO A 95 -9.19 0.44 -2.80
N PRO A 96 -9.58 1.27 -1.82
CA PRO A 96 -8.82 1.45 -0.60
C PRO A 96 -8.90 0.19 0.29
N ALA A 97 -7.75 -0.30 0.75
CA ALA A 97 -7.66 -1.34 1.76
C ALA A 97 -7.34 -0.74 3.13
N ALA A 98 -7.97 -1.26 4.18
CA ALA A 98 -7.68 -0.85 5.56
C ALA A 98 -6.55 -1.70 6.15
N VAL A 99 -5.61 -1.08 6.84
CA VAL A 99 -4.48 -1.74 7.51
C VAL A 99 -4.21 -1.04 8.83
N THR A 100 -3.98 -1.80 9.90
CA THR A 100 -3.67 -1.23 11.22
C THR A 100 -2.21 -1.50 11.56
N THR A 101 -1.47 -0.47 11.95
CA THR A 101 -0.10 -0.58 12.47
C THR A 101 -0.10 -1.23 13.85
N ARG A 102 1.02 -1.84 14.25
CA ARG A 102 1.10 -2.49 15.57
C ARG A 102 1.22 -1.43 16.66
N GLU A 103 0.84 -1.80 17.88
CA GLU A 103 1.14 -0.99 19.07
C GLU A 103 2.67 -0.82 19.23
N ASP A 104 3.12 0.38 19.59
CA ASP A 104 4.52 0.59 19.99
C ASP A 104 4.71 -0.14 21.33
N GLY A 105 5.57 -1.15 21.31
CA GLY A 105 5.63 -2.15 22.37
C GLY A 105 6.31 -1.59 23.62
N GLU A 106 5.55 -0.95 24.50
CA GLU A 106 5.97 -0.74 25.89
C GLU A 106 5.11 -1.63 26.82
N TRP A 107 5.27 -2.96 26.69
CA TRP A 107 5.33 -3.97 27.78
C TRP A 107 4.98 -5.43 27.36
N ARG A 108 4.51 -5.75 26.16
CA ARG A 108 3.78 -7.03 25.96
C ARG A 108 4.65 -8.21 25.49
N LEU A 109 5.12 -9.03 26.44
CA LEU A 109 5.66 -10.39 26.20
C LEU A 109 4.63 -11.41 25.65
N HIS A 110 3.37 -11.04 25.38
CA HIS A 110 2.28 -12.02 25.14
C HIS A 110 1.24 -11.65 24.05
N ALA A 111 1.49 -10.68 23.16
CA ALA A 111 0.56 -10.42 22.05
C ALA A 111 1.00 -11.19 20.79
N PRO A 112 0.17 -12.09 20.21
CA PRO A 112 0.48 -12.63 18.90
C PRO A 112 0.48 -11.49 17.88
N PRO A 113 1.43 -11.46 16.94
CA PRO A 113 1.53 -10.40 15.94
C PRO A 113 0.27 -10.38 15.08
N VAL A 114 -0.50 -9.29 15.13
CA VAL A 114 -1.54 -9.04 14.13
C VAL A 114 -0.81 -8.79 12.80
N MET A 115 -1.04 -9.70 11.86
CA MET A 115 -0.52 -9.66 10.50
C MET A 115 -1.57 -8.96 9.65
N SER A 116 -1.35 -7.69 9.32
CA SER A 116 -2.23 -6.96 8.42
C SER A 116 -1.61 -6.98 7.03
N VAL A 117 -2.14 -7.83 6.14
CA VAL A 117 -1.79 -7.85 4.71
C VAL A 117 -2.95 -7.21 3.97
N ALA A 118 -2.68 -6.13 3.24
CA ALA A 118 -3.61 -5.65 2.22
C ALA A 118 -3.25 -6.35 0.91
N THR A 119 -4.22 -7.01 0.27
CA THR A 119 -4.11 -7.51 -1.12
C THR A 119 -4.98 -6.63 -2.00
N LEU A 120 -4.37 -5.96 -2.97
CA LEU A 120 -5.05 -5.06 -3.90
C LEU A 120 -5.03 -5.65 -5.32
N GLU A 121 -6.20 -5.67 -5.96
CA GLU A 121 -6.36 -5.91 -7.39
C GLU A 121 -6.43 -4.54 -8.08
N LEU A 122 -5.54 -4.30 -9.04
CA LEU A 122 -5.55 -3.07 -9.82
C LEU A 122 -6.64 -3.18 -10.90
N GLY A 123 -7.67 -2.34 -10.77
CA GLY A 123 -8.88 -2.41 -11.61
C GLY A 123 -8.75 -1.73 -12.97
N LEU A 124 -9.57 -2.22 -13.90
CA LEU A 124 -9.83 -1.71 -15.26
C LEU A 124 -10.24 -0.23 -15.28
N GLY A 125 -9.48 0.60 -15.99
CA GLY A 125 -9.88 1.95 -16.42
C GLY A 125 -10.31 1.95 -17.88
#